data_AF-A0A2B4RWR0-F1
#
_entry.id   AF-A0A2B4RWR0-F1
#
_cell.length_a   1.000
_cell.length_b   1.000
_cell.length_c   1.000
_cell.angle_alpha   90.00
_cell.angle_beta   90.00
_cell.angle_gamma   90.00
#
_symmetry.space_group_name_H-M   'P 1'
#
loop_
_entity.id
_entity.type
_entity.pdbx_description
1 polymer ?
#
loop_
_entity_poly.entity_id
_entity_poly.type
_entity_poly.pdbx_seq_one_letter_code
_entity_poly.pdbx_strand_id
1 'polypeptide(L)'
;MLGIAISYDIGWTKRGKGHNSHTGHGASMGLKTGKVLSYAMGCKACRVCESSKKSGKVAKTQDCSKNHVGSSKSMESDVAVELWTNALNSGTQFSTYVGDDDSTTIADILNKVPYKVEKWSDTIHTKRSLTTRLYNLKDRFKNPHCSTLSNKVISYYAKCFSYAVTQNAGNPEFLKSSINSIVPHSFGEHSSCNISWCGFKKCPEGYKHTELPNGKNLHGEPLKNALTNIFSEYATDTVVKKLSPCANSQRNESLNNTIATKNPKTRYYGGSASNDFRVACGVAQRNLGYGYVSAALEILNIEPGYFCTSHEDLMDKKVLSDKNRKATKNFKYRRNQLRGQKSSQNSQKEAKEGKTYETAVALNLDTSVNQPSPRTHTHIEHLLENISDNELHEYEKLVPSYYAQPDLPKLTYDPKQTYTFVVFDTETTCTGKNAELCQLSAIHENQVFSKYILPTGNTFSGRLFDPRDDSGAITQSMAQKTAGSGLSYSHLKELYLKLGTKRLLATLSMPPFQNTAWKPRVTRTKRILDAIANHFQETFPKEE
;
A
#
# COMPACT_ATOMS: atom_id res chain seq x y z
N MET A 1 -36.09 16.37 4.36
CA MET A 1 -34.60 16.42 4.46
C MET A 1 -34.01 16.17 3.08
N LEU A 2 -32.87 16.78 2.75
CA LEU A 2 -32.19 16.55 1.48
C LEU A 2 -31.58 15.14 1.47
N GLY A 3 -31.89 14.35 0.43
CA GLY A 3 -31.28 13.05 0.21
C GLY A 3 -29.96 13.19 -0.54
N ILE A 4 -28.87 12.70 0.03
CA ILE A 4 -27.54 12.72 -0.58
C ILE A 4 -27.12 11.31 -0.95
N ALA A 5 -26.72 11.15 -2.22
CA ALA A 5 -26.09 9.92 -2.67
C ALA A 5 -24.60 9.90 -2.30
N ILE A 6 -24.19 8.83 -1.62
CA ILE A 6 -22.84 8.67 -1.09
C ILE A 6 -22.21 7.35 -1.51
N SER A 7 -20.89 7.28 -1.44
CA SER A 7 -20.16 6.03 -1.36
C SER A 7 -19.51 5.83 0.00
N TYR A 8 -19.46 4.59 0.46
CA TYR A 8 -18.88 4.21 1.76
C TYR A 8 -17.94 3.03 1.59
N ASP A 9 -16.88 3.05 2.40
CA ASP A 9 -15.88 1.99 2.53
C ASP A 9 -15.10 2.25 3.84
N ILE A 10 -14.52 1.18 4.39
CA ILE A 10 -13.72 1.22 5.61
C ILE A 10 -12.24 0.90 5.34
N GLY A 11 -11.36 1.79 5.79
CA GLY A 11 -9.93 1.61 5.74
C GLY A 11 -9.38 0.88 6.97
N TRP A 12 -8.63 -0.19 6.76
CA TRP A 12 -7.98 -0.95 7.84
C TRP A 12 -6.51 -0.57 8.04
N THR A 13 -6.06 -0.44 9.29
CA THR A 13 -4.67 -0.10 9.64
C THR A 13 -3.71 -1.28 9.51
N LYS A 14 -4.17 -2.53 9.70
CA LYS A 14 -3.34 -3.73 9.49
C LYS A 14 -3.34 -4.18 8.02
N ARG A 15 -2.17 -4.59 7.51
CA ARG A 15 -2.06 -5.25 6.18
C ARG A 15 -2.41 -6.74 6.31
N GLY A 16 -3.26 -7.24 5.41
CA GLY A 16 -3.55 -8.67 5.27
C GLY A 16 -5.03 -9.02 5.23
N LYS A 17 -5.35 -10.24 4.77
CA LYS A 17 -6.73 -10.77 4.66
C LYS A 17 -7.32 -11.27 6.00
N GLY A 18 -6.59 -11.12 7.10
CA GLY A 18 -6.93 -11.76 8.39
C GLY A 18 -8.10 -11.12 9.16
N HIS A 19 -8.73 -10.05 8.65
CA HIS A 19 -9.83 -9.31 9.31
C HIS A 19 -9.67 -9.13 10.83
N ASN A 20 -8.44 -8.91 11.29
CA ASN A 20 -8.05 -8.84 12.71
C ASN A 20 -7.45 -7.47 13.08
N SER A 21 -7.78 -6.43 12.32
CA SER A 21 -7.35 -5.06 12.62
C SER A 21 -7.92 -4.62 13.96
N HIS A 22 -7.13 -3.87 14.74
CA HIS A 22 -7.60 -3.28 16.00
C HIS A 22 -8.33 -1.95 15.77
N THR A 23 -8.04 -1.31 14.64
CA THR A 23 -8.66 -0.05 14.22
C THR A 23 -9.09 -0.10 12.76
N GLY A 24 -10.18 0.61 12.47
CA GLY A 24 -10.72 0.91 11.16
C GLY A 24 -11.18 2.35 11.09
N HIS A 25 -11.27 2.92 9.89
CA HIS A 25 -11.82 4.25 9.65
C HIS A 25 -12.80 4.20 8.48
N GLY A 26 -14.08 4.46 8.76
CA GLY A 26 -15.12 4.50 7.75
C GLY A 26 -15.37 5.93 7.31
N ALA A 27 -15.61 6.13 6.02
CA ALA A 27 -15.91 7.45 5.48
C ALA A 27 -17.04 7.40 4.45
N SER A 28 -17.98 8.33 4.57
CA SER A 28 -19.03 8.61 3.59
C SER A 28 -18.57 9.73 2.66
N MET A 29 -18.64 9.47 1.36
CA MET A 29 -18.14 10.35 0.31
C MET A 29 -19.26 10.75 -0.64
N GLY A 30 -19.47 12.05 -0.86
CA GLY A 30 -20.52 12.51 -1.78
C GLY A 30 -20.29 12.03 -3.21
N LEU A 31 -21.32 11.46 -3.86
CA LEU A 31 -21.20 10.97 -5.23
C LEU A 31 -20.98 12.09 -6.26
N LYS A 32 -21.56 13.27 -6.00
CA LYS A 32 -21.44 14.45 -6.88
C LYS A 32 -20.14 15.23 -6.65
N THR A 33 -19.81 15.51 -5.40
CA THR A 33 -18.68 16.40 -5.04
C THR A 33 -17.35 15.65 -4.89
N GLY A 34 -17.40 14.35 -4.56
CA GLY A 34 -16.21 13.57 -4.22
C GLY A 34 -15.52 13.99 -2.92
N LYS A 35 -16.19 14.81 -2.10
CA LYS A 35 -15.76 15.23 -0.75
C LYS A 35 -16.26 14.26 0.31
N VAL A 36 -15.51 14.18 1.43
CA VAL A 36 -15.93 13.50 2.65
C VAL A 36 -17.07 14.30 3.27
N LEU A 37 -18.19 13.64 3.55
CA LEU A 37 -19.35 14.26 4.21
C LEU A 37 -19.39 13.93 5.70
N SER A 38 -19.03 12.70 6.06
CA SER A 38 -18.93 12.24 7.43
C SER A 38 -17.93 11.08 7.51
N TYR A 39 -17.21 10.96 8.62
CA TYR A 39 -16.27 9.87 8.87
C TYR A 39 -16.26 9.51 10.36
N ALA A 40 -15.91 8.28 10.67
CA ALA A 40 -15.87 7.78 12.03
C ALA A 40 -14.80 6.69 12.16
N MET A 41 -14.32 6.54 13.39
CA MET A 41 -13.25 5.63 13.75
C MET A 41 -13.84 4.46 14.51
N GLY A 42 -13.45 3.25 14.15
CA GLY A 42 -13.75 2.06 14.95
C GLY A 42 -12.47 1.55 15.60
N CYS A 43 -12.51 1.31 16.91
CA CYS A 43 -11.33 0.86 17.64
C CYS A 43 -11.68 -0.06 18.81
N LYS A 44 -10.99 -1.21 18.86
CA LYS A 44 -11.21 -2.26 19.87
C LYS A 44 -10.35 -2.13 21.12
N ALA A 45 -9.36 -1.24 21.10
CA ALA A 45 -8.28 -1.20 22.08
C ALA A 45 -7.93 0.24 22.42
N CYS A 46 -7.70 0.54 23.69
CA CYS A 46 -7.13 1.80 24.13
C CYS A 46 -5.86 1.51 24.92
N ARG A 47 -4.74 2.13 24.54
CA ARG A 47 -3.41 1.87 25.13
C ARG A 47 -3.42 2.13 26.64
N VAL A 48 -4.10 3.18 27.06
CA VAL A 48 -4.14 3.51 28.49
C VAL A 48 -5.05 2.55 29.25
N CYS A 49 -6.21 2.18 28.72
CA CYS A 49 -7.06 1.14 29.34
C CYS A 49 -6.32 -0.20 29.46
N GLU A 50 -5.58 -0.61 28.43
CA GLU A 50 -4.77 -1.82 28.46
C GLU A 50 -3.63 -1.73 29.47
N SER A 51 -2.96 -0.58 29.56
CA SER A 51 -1.91 -0.34 30.55
C SER A 51 -2.45 -0.41 31.98
N SER A 52 -3.58 0.27 32.25
CA SER A 52 -4.25 0.26 33.54
C SER A 52 -4.66 -1.16 33.95
N LYS A 53 -5.26 -1.92 33.03
CA LYS A 53 -5.61 -3.33 33.24
C LYS A 53 -4.38 -4.19 33.56
N LYS A 54 -3.27 -4.03 32.85
CA LYS A 54 -2.01 -4.75 33.13
C LYS A 54 -1.42 -4.40 34.49
N SER A 55 -1.57 -3.14 34.91
CA SER A 55 -1.04 -2.66 36.19
C SER A 55 -1.96 -2.88 37.40
N GLY A 56 -3.17 -3.43 37.19
CA GLY A 56 -4.18 -3.59 38.25
C GLY A 56 -4.74 -2.27 38.79
N LYS A 57 -4.48 -1.14 38.12
CA LYS A 57 -4.92 0.19 38.53
C LYS A 57 -6.20 0.59 37.82
N VAL A 58 -7.04 1.41 38.47
CA VAL A 58 -8.17 2.07 37.82
C VAL A 58 -7.63 2.95 36.69
N ALA A 59 -8.26 2.88 35.52
CA ALA A 59 -7.88 3.74 34.41
C ALA A 59 -8.13 5.21 34.77
N LYS A 60 -7.14 6.07 34.52
CA LYS A 60 -7.35 7.52 34.65
C LYS A 60 -8.51 7.94 33.73
N THR A 61 -9.38 8.83 34.20
CA THR A 61 -10.42 9.46 33.39
C THR A 61 -9.76 10.11 32.18
N GLN A 62 -10.15 9.69 30.99
CA GLN A 62 -9.53 10.11 29.72
C GLN A 62 -10.49 9.88 28.57
N ASP A 63 -10.18 10.51 27.44
CA ASP A 63 -10.84 10.25 26.17
C ASP A 63 -10.44 8.86 25.63
N CYS A 64 -11.28 7.86 25.91
CA CYS A 64 -10.99 6.47 25.60
C CYS A 64 -11.21 6.20 24.12
N SER A 65 -10.12 5.92 23.39
CA SER A 65 -10.23 5.55 21.97
C SER A 65 -10.96 4.22 21.71
N LYS A 66 -11.30 3.42 22.73
CA LYS A 66 -12.02 2.15 22.53
C LYS A 66 -13.52 2.40 22.44
N ASN A 67 -14.06 2.31 21.23
CA ASN A 67 -15.48 2.51 20.94
C ASN A 67 -16.15 1.34 20.21
N HIS A 68 -15.41 0.28 19.87
CA HIS A 68 -15.94 -0.91 19.20
C HIS A 68 -15.92 -2.14 20.11
N VAL A 69 -17.03 -2.88 20.10
CA VAL A 69 -17.18 -4.17 20.79
C VAL A 69 -17.41 -5.26 19.75
N GLY A 70 -16.70 -6.38 19.87
CA GLY A 70 -16.83 -7.53 18.98
C GLY A 70 -15.69 -7.68 17.98
N SER A 71 -15.98 -8.36 16.86
CA SER A 71 -14.97 -8.69 15.85
C SER A 71 -14.59 -7.46 15.02
N SER A 72 -13.44 -7.50 14.34
CA SER A 72 -13.12 -6.41 13.38
C SER A 72 -14.03 -6.43 12.16
N LYS A 73 -14.73 -7.53 11.86
CA LYS A 73 -15.66 -7.58 10.72
C LYS A 73 -16.91 -6.76 10.99
N SER A 74 -17.47 -6.83 12.21
CA SER A 74 -18.67 -6.04 12.57
C SER A 74 -18.40 -4.55 12.67
N MET A 75 -17.14 -4.13 12.81
CA MET A 75 -16.76 -2.72 12.88
C MET A 75 -17.16 -1.95 11.63
N GLU A 76 -17.17 -2.59 10.47
CA GLU A 76 -17.58 -1.93 9.23
C GLU A 76 -19.06 -1.52 9.25
N SER A 77 -19.93 -2.42 9.69
CA SER A 77 -21.37 -2.16 9.74
C SER A 77 -21.73 -1.19 10.87
N ASP A 78 -21.11 -1.32 12.04
CA ASP A 78 -21.34 -0.41 13.18
C ASP A 78 -20.92 1.02 12.85
N VAL A 79 -19.74 1.20 12.25
CA VAL A 79 -19.29 2.52 11.77
C VAL A 79 -20.22 3.05 10.68
N ALA A 80 -20.68 2.21 9.75
CA ALA A 80 -21.63 2.66 8.73
C ALA A 80 -22.94 3.18 9.35
N VAL A 81 -23.53 2.43 10.28
CA VAL A 81 -24.77 2.84 10.96
C VAL A 81 -24.59 4.15 11.72
N GLU A 82 -23.45 4.35 12.37
CA GLU A 82 -23.10 5.61 13.02
C GLU A 82 -23.09 6.78 12.02
N LEU A 83 -22.41 6.64 10.88
CA LEU A 83 -22.34 7.70 9.87
C LEU A 83 -23.72 8.08 9.32
N TRP A 84 -24.56 7.08 9.03
CA TRP A 84 -25.91 7.32 8.51
C TRP A 84 -26.82 7.98 9.55
N THR A 85 -26.71 7.57 10.80
CA THR A 85 -27.50 8.15 11.90
C THR A 85 -27.07 9.60 12.13
N ASN A 86 -25.76 9.86 12.17
CA ASN A 86 -25.20 11.20 12.39
C ASN A 86 -25.52 12.18 11.25
N ALA A 87 -25.86 11.71 10.05
CA ALA A 87 -26.31 12.57 8.95
C ALA A 87 -27.53 13.43 9.34
N LEU A 88 -28.41 12.90 10.20
CA LEU A 88 -29.59 13.61 10.68
C LEU A 88 -29.25 14.83 11.53
N ASN A 89 -28.14 14.78 12.28
CA ASN A 89 -27.66 15.90 13.09
C ASN A 89 -27.28 17.10 12.23
N SER A 90 -27.00 16.88 10.94
CA SER A 90 -26.71 17.92 9.95
C SER A 90 -27.92 18.28 9.08
N GLY A 91 -29.13 17.83 9.43
CA GLY A 91 -30.37 18.12 8.68
C GLY A 91 -30.47 17.41 7.32
N THR A 92 -29.68 16.36 7.10
CA THR A 92 -29.59 15.64 5.82
C THR A 92 -29.77 14.12 6.00
N GLN A 93 -29.95 13.39 4.90
CA GLN A 93 -30.03 11.93 4.89
C GLN A 93 -29.11 11.34 3.82
N PHE A 94 -28.46 10.22 4.12
CA PHE A 94 -27.70 9.44 3.13
C PHE A 94 -28.64 8.46 2.42
N SER A 95 -29.46 8.98 1.53
CA SER A 95 -30.56 8.24 0.87
C SER A 95 -30.09 7.16 -0.10
N THR A 96 -28.84 7.24 -0.58
CA THR A 96 -28.29 6.28 -1.53
C THR A 96 -26.89 5.86 -1.14
N TYR A 97 -26.65 4.55 -1.12
CA TYR A 97 -25.38 3.91 -0.76
C TYR A 97 -24.73 3.27 -2.00
N VAL A 98 -23.46 3.58 -2.23
CA VAL A 98 -22.57 2.88 -3.17
C VAL A 98 -21.38 2.32 -2.40
N GLY A 99 -21.09 1.05 -2.58
CA GLY A 99 -19.95 0.38 -1.95
C GLY A 99 -19.98 -1.09 -2.29
N ASP A 100 -19.11 -1.84 -1.64
CA ASP A 100 -19.05 -3.29 -1.76
C ASP A 100 -20.42 -3.90 -1.43
N ASP A 101 -20.75 -5.00 -2.12
CA ASP A 101 -21.96 -5.75 -1.85
C ASP A 101 -21.74 -6.68 -0.63
N ASP A 102 -21.22 -6.12 0.48
CA ASP A 102 -21.17 -6.82 1.78
C ASP A 102 -22.59 -6.85 2.35
N SER A 103 -23.14 -8.06 2.43
CA SER A 103 -24.50 -8.30 2.89
C SER A 103 -24.72 -7.83 4.32
N THR A 104 -23.70 -7.85 5.18
CA THR A 104 -23.83 -7.47 6.59
C THR A 104 -23.97 -5.97 6.78
N THR A 105 -23.07 -5.18 6.16
CA THR A 105 -23.14 -3.71 6.18
C THR A 105 -24.46 -3.21 5.57
N ILE A 106 -24.90 -3.79 4.44
CA ILE A 106 -26.17 -3.41 3.81
C ILE A 106 -27.36 -3.73 4.72
N ALA A 107 -27.41 -4.93 5.28
CA ALA A 107 -28.51 -5.34 6.15
C ALA A 107 -28.62 -4.44 7.39
N ASP A 108 -27.49 -4.14 8.03
CA ASP A 108 -27.46 -3.27 9.20
C ASP A 108 -27.90 -1.84 8.87
N ILE A 109 -27.44 -1.27 7.75
CA ILE A 109 -27.91 0.05 7.28
C ILE A 109 -29.43 0.02 7.09
N LEU A 110 -29.97 -0.99 6.39
CA LEU A 110 -31.40 -1.06 6.10
C LEU A 110 -32.27 -1.28 7.34
N ASN A 111 -31.76 -1.98 8.36
CA ASN A 111 -32.53 -2.34 9.55
C ASN A 111 -32.38 -1.33 10.71
N LYS A 112 -31.21 -0.70 10.84
CA LYS A 112 -30.87 0.15 12.00
C LYS A 112 -31.00 1.65 11.70
N VAL A 113 -30.91 2.07 10.44
CA VAL A 113 -31.01 3.50 10.08
C VAL A 113 -32.49 3.91 10.03
N PRO A 114 -32.88 5.05 10.64
CA PRO A 114 -34.28 5.45 10.79
C PRO A 114 -34.92 6.02 9.50
N TYR A 115 -34.30 5.83 8.34
CA TYR A 115 -34.81 6.29 7.05
C TYR A 115 -34.42 5.32 5.93
N LYS A 116 -35.19 5.36 4.84
CA LYS A 116 -34.99 4.47 3.69
C LYS A 116 -33.67 4.79 2.98
N VAL A 117 -32.86 3.74 2.75
CA VAL A 117 -31.61 3.82 1.99
C VAL A 117 -31.71 2.93 0.75
N GLU A 118 -31.40 3.49 -0.42
CA GLU A 118 -31.29 2.76 -1.67
C GLU A 118 -29.86 2.27 -1.90
N LYS A 119 -29.65 0.99 -2.19
CA LYS A 119 -28.34 0.44 -2.55
C LYS A 119 -28.13 0.43 -4.06
N TRP A 120 -27.09 1.10 -4.53
CA TRP A 120 -26.57 0.97 -5.89
C TRP A 120 -25.34 0.05 -5.92
N SER A 121 -25.19 -0.69 -7.00
CA SER A 121 -24.07 -1.61 -7.20
C SER A 121 -22.83 -0.84 -7.63
N ASP A 122 -21.70 -1.14 -7.01
CA ASP A 122 -20.42 -0.58 -7.44
C ASP A 122 -19.97 -1.23 -8.74
N THR A 123 -19.89 -0.45 -9.81
CA THR A 123 -19.52 -0.92 -11.16
C THR A 123 -18.16 -1.63 -11.23
N ILE A 124 -17.19 -1.23 -10.41
CA ILE A 124 -15.85 -1.81 -10.36
C ILE A 124 -15.90 -3.16 -9.63
N HIS A 125 -16.60 -3.22 -8.50
CA HIS A 125 -16.75 -4.47 -7.73
C HIS A 125 -17.62 -5.48 -8.47
N THR A 126 -18.72 -5.05 -9.11
CA THR A 126 -19.56 -5.91 -9.97
C THR A 126 -18.73 -6.51 -11.11
N LYS A 127 -17.91 -5.71 -11.81
CA LYS A 127 -16.99 -6.20 -12.84
C LYS A 127 -15.99 -7.22 -12.28
N ARG A 128 -15.43 -6.96 -11.10
CA ARG A 128 -14.48 -7.86 -10.43
C ARG A 128 -15.14 -9.19 -10.06
N SER A 129 -16.38 -9.15 -9.57
CA SER A 129 -17.20 -10.32 -9.28
C SER A 129 -17.41 -11.17 -10.53
N LEU A 130 -17.88 -10.55 -11.63
CA LEU A 130 -18.03 -11.22 -12.92
C LEU A 130 -16.71 -11.86 -13.38
N THR A 131 -15.62 -11.10 -13.33
CA THR A 131 -14.30 -11.58 -13.74
C THR A 131 -13.86 -12.79 -12.90
N THR A 132 -14.11 -12.77 -11.59
CA THR A 132 -13.81 -13.89 -10.68
C THR A 132 -14.62 -15.13 -11.04
N ARG A 133 -15.92 -14.97 -11.34
CA ARG A 133 -16.78 -16.07 -11.80
C ARG A 133 -16.30 -16.67 -13.12
N LEU A 134 -15.80 -15.85 -14.04
CA LEU A 134 -15.22 -16.33 -15.30
C LEU A 134 -13.91 -17.12 -15.08
N TYR A 135 -13.05 -16.70 -14.15
CA TYR A 135 -11.88 -17.49 -13.77
C TYR A 135 -12.27 -18.82 -13.12
N ASN A 136 -13.24 -18.80 -12.20
CA ASN A 136 -13.76 -20.01 -11.59
C ASN A 136 -14.41 -20.97 -12.61
N LEU A 137 -15.04 -20.42 -13.67
CA LEU A 137 -15.55 -21.20 -14.78
C LEU A 137 -14.40 -21.80 -15.59
N LYS A 138 -13.35 -21.03 -15.89
CA LYS A 138 -12.17 -21.53 -16.61
C LYS A 138 -11.54 -22.74 -15.91
N ASP A 139 -11.45 -22.71 -14.58
CA ASP A 139 -10.82 -23.80 -13.82
C ASP A 139 -11.66 -25.08 -13.84
N ARG A 140 -12.98 -24.94 -13.85
CA ARG A 140 -13.96 -26.06 -13.84
C ARG A 140 -14.31 -26.58 -15.23
N PHE A 141 -14.32 -25.71 -16.23
CA PHE A 141 -14.77 -26.02 -17.58
C PHE A 141 -13.60 -26.49 -18.44
N LYS A 142 -13.44 -27.82 -18.55
CA LYS A 142 -12.45 -28.46 -19.41
C LYS A 142 -13.16 -29.32 -20.46
N ASN A 143 -13.47 -28.72 -21.60
CA ASN A 143 -14.08 -29.43 -22.73
C ASN A 143 -13.24 -29.23 -24.00
N PRO A 144 -12.63 -30.29 -24.56
CA PRO A 144 -11.81 -30.20 -25.78
C PRO A 144 -12.57 -29.75 -27.04
N HIS A 145 -13.89 -29.95 -27.09
CA HIS A 145 -14.74 -29.60 -28.24
C HIS A 145 -15.26 -28.15 -28.20
N CYS A 146 -14.83 -27.37 -27.19
CA CYS A 146 -15.23 -25.98 -27.00
C CYS A 146 -14.03 -25.05 -27.09
N SER A 147 -14.29 -23.77 -27.35
CA SER A 147 -13.26 -22.74 -27.26
C SER A 147 -12.66 -22.64 -25.86
N THR A 148 -11.34 -22.45 -25.77
CA THR A 148 -10.67 -22.30 -24.48
C THR A 148 -10.97 -20.93 -23.85
N LEU A 149 -11.42 -20.93 -22.59
CA LEU A 149 -11.61 -19.71 -21.80
C LEU A 149 -10.27 -19.15 -21.30
N SER A 150 -9.47 -18.65 -22.24
CA SER A 150 -8.16 -18.07 -21.94
C SER A 150 -8.26 -16.74 -21.19
N ASN A 151 -7.17 -16.30 -20.57
CA ASN A 151 -7.11 -14.98 -19.91
C ASN A 151 -7.46 -13.82 -20.87
N LYS A 152 -7.18 -13.99 -22.17
CA LYS A 152 -7.54 -13.02 -23.22
C LYS A 152 -9.06 -12.96 -23.43
N VAL A 153 -9.73 -14.11 -23.45
CA VAL A 153 -11.20 -14.21 -23.57
C VAL A 153 -11.88 -13.64 -22.32
N ILE A 154 -11.38 -13.94 -21.12
CA ILE A 154 -11.90 -13.35 -19.87
C ILE A 154 -11.75 -11.82 -19.88
N SER A 155 -10.58 -11.32 -20.33
CA SER A 155 -10.33 -9.88 -20.44
C SER A 155 -11.28 -9.20 -21.43
N TYR A 156 -11.57 -9.86 -22.55
CA TYR A 156 -12.57 -9.43 -23.52
C TYR A 156 -13.95 -9.27 -22.88
N TYR A 157 -14.44 -10.31 -22.17
CA TYR A 157 -15.74 -10.24 -21.50
C TYR A 157 -15.81 -9.14 -20.43
N ALA A 158 -14.77 -9.00 -19.60
CA ALA A 158 -14.70 -7.95 -18.59
C ALA A 158 -14.72 -6.55 -19.22
N LYS A 159 -14.15 -6.40 -20.43
CA LYS A 159 -14.16 -5.15 -21.20
C LYS A 159 -15.53 -4.87 -21.80
N CYS A 160 -16.14 -5.85 -22.49
CA CYS A 160 -17.49 -5.73 -23.04
C CYS A 160 -18.51 -5.38 -21.96
N PHE A 161 -18.44 -6.02 -20.79
CA PHE A 161 -19.29 -5.68 -19.65
C PHE A 161 -19.09 -4.23 -19.20
N SER A 162 -17.83 -3.77 -19.11
CA SER A 162 -17.53 -2.37 -18.74
C SER A 162 -18.11 -1.38 -19.76
N TYR A 163 -18.06 -1.70 -21.05
CA TYR A 163 -18.66 -0.87 -22.09
C TYR A 163 -20.17 -0.88 -22.03
N ALA A 164 -20.81 -2.03 -21.83
CA ALA A 164 -22.26 -2.12 -21.68
C ALA A 164 -22.74 -1.25 -20.51
N VAL A 165 -22.08 -1.31 -19.35
CA VAL A 165 -22.42 -0.49 -18.19
C VAL A 165 -22.23 1.01 -18.45
N THR A 166 -21.09 1.41 -19.01
CA THR A 166 -20.74 2.83 -19.20
C THR A 166 -21.54 3.50 -20.32
N GLN A 167 -21.83 2.79 -21.42
CA GLN A 167 -22.58 3.34 -22.56
C GLN A 167 -24.08 3.46 -22.30
N ASN A 168 -24.61 2.69 -21.33
CA ASN A 168 -26.04 2.69 -20.98
C ASN A 168 -26.28 3.27 -19.57
N ALA A 169 -25.40 4.18 -19.12
CA ALA A 169 -25.57 4.85 -17.84
C ALA A 169 -26.91 5.60 -17.79
N GLY A 170 -27.67 5.39 -16.72
CA GLY A 170 -29.02 5.91 -16.52
C GLY A 170 -30.13 5.16 -17.26
N ASN A 171 -29.83 4.12 -18.05
CA ASN A 171 -30.84 3.37 -18.80
C ASN A 171 -30.79 1.86 -18.52
N PRO A 172 -31.62 1.36 -17.58
CA PRO A 172 -31.60 -0.05 -17.18
C PRO A 172 -32.06 -1.01 -18.30
N GLU A 173 -33.01 -0.60 -19.15
CA GLU A 173 -33.53 -1.43 -20.24
C GLU A 173 -32.48 -1.67 -21.33
N PHE A 174 -31.81 -0.60 -21.79
CA PHE A 174 -30.72 -0.75 -22.76
C PHE A 174 -29.50 -1.44 -22.15
N LEU A 175 -29.25 -1.26 -20.85
CA LEU A 175 -28.20 -2.00 -20.14
C LEU A 175 -28.49 -3.51 -20.15
N LYS A 176 -29.72 -3.91 -19.82
CA LYS A 176 -30.17 -5.31 -19.85
C LYS A 176 -29.99 -5.93 -21.22
N SER A 177 -30.48 -5.25 -22.26
CA SER A 177 -30.32 -5.68 -23.65
C SER A 177 -28.84 -5.81 -24.04
N SER A 178 -28.03 -4.82 -23.68
CA SER A 178 -26.59 -4.81 -23.98
C SER A 178 -25.86 -5.95 -23.30
N ILE A 179 -26.10 -6.23 -22.02
CA ILE A 179 -25.48 -7.36 -21.29
C ILE A 179 -25.87 -8.70 -21.95
N ASN A 180 -27.15 -8.88 -22.28
CA ASN A 180 -27.63 -10.11 -22.93
C ASN A 180 -27.08 -10.31 -24.34
N SER A 181 -26.63 -9.25 -25.02
CA SER A 181 -26.01 -9.34 -26.35
C SER A 181 -24.53 -9.76 -26.31
N ILE A 182 -23.83 -9.67 -25.16
CA ILE A 182 -22.38 -9.89 -25.06
C ILE A 182 -21.99 -11.31 -25.45
N VAL A 183 -22.68 -12.32 -24.89
CA VAL A 183 -22.36 -13.73 -25.14
C VAL A 183 -22.72 -14.11 -26.58
N PRO A 184 -23.95 -13.91 -27.10
CA PRO A 184 -24.28 -14.19 -28.49
C PRO A 184 -23.30 -13.54 -29.48
N HIS A 185 -22.96 -12.26 -29.27
CA HIS A 185 -22.01 -11.54 -30.11
C HIS A 185 -20.64 -12.24 -30.19
N SER A 186 -20.14 -12.80 -29.10
CA SER A 186 -18.85 -13.52 -29.07
C SER A 186 -18.86 -14.88 -29.78
N PHE A 187 -20.04 -15.44 -30.05
CA PHE A 187 -20.24 -16.69 -30.81
C PHE A 187 -20.67 -16.44 -32.26
N GLY A 188 -20.65 -15.17 -32.72
CA GLY A 188 -21.04 -14.79 -34.08
C GLY A 188 -22.54 -14.55 -34.27
N GLU A 189 -23.32 -14.54 -33.19
CA GLU A 189 -24.75 -14.26 -33.24
C GLU A 189 -24.99 -12.76 -33.05
N HIS A 190 -25.30 -12.08 -34.16
CA HIS A 190 -25.39 -10.63 -34.19
C HIS A 190 -26.82 -10.08 -34.22
N SER A 191 -27.86 -10.92 -34.13
CA SER A 191 -29.26 -10.51 -34.21
C SER A 191 -29.62 -9.40 -33.18
N SER A 192 -29.25 -9.62 -31.92
CA SER A 192 -29.51 -8.72 -30.78
C SER A 192 -28.49 -7.58 -30.60
N CYS A 193 -27.50 -7.45 -31.49
CA CYS A 193 -26.49 -6.40 -31.39
C CYS A 193 -27.02 -5.01 -31.79
N ASN A 194 -26.44 -3.94 -31.23
CA ASN A 194 -26.69 -2.57 -31.72
C ASN A 194 -25.63 -2.17 -32.76
N ILE A 195 -26.04 -1.45 -33.81
CA ILE A 195 -25.13 -0.96 -34.86
C ILE A 195 -24.08 0.02 -34.34
N SER A 196 -24.32 0.72 -33.23
CA SER A 196 -23.39 1.70 -32.66
C SER A 196 -22.03 1.09 -32.30
N TRP A 197 -22.01 -0.15 -31.81
CA TRP A 197 -20.81 -0.85 -31.35
C TRP A 197 -20.48 -2.14 -32.11
N CYS A 198 -21.45 -2.76 -32.79
CA CYS A 198 -21.20 -4.03 -33.48
C CYS A 198 -20.60 -3.80 -34.87
N GLY A 199 -19.31 -4.15 -35.04
CA GLY A 199 -18.61 -4.04 -36.32
C GLY A 199 -19.26 -4.87 -37.43
N PHE A 200 -19.78 -6.06 -37.11
CA PHE A 200 -20.48 -6.93 -38.07
C PHE A 200 -21.72 -6.25 -38.67
N LYS A 201 -22.52 -5.55 -37.85
CA LYS A 201 -23.69 -4.80 -38.35
C LYS A 201 -23.31 -3.58 -39.18
N LYS A 202 -22.09 -3.04 -39.02
CA LYS A 202 -21.59 -1.92 -39.81
C LYS A 202 -21.05 -2.38 -41.17
N CYS A 203 -20.22 -3.42 -41.15
CA CYS A 203 -19.66 -4.03 -42.34
C CYS A 203 -19.53 -5.54 -42.08
N PRO A 204 -20.46 -6.36 -42.60
CA PRO A 204 -20.40 -7.80 -42.46
C PRO A 204 -19.17 -8.39 -43.18
N GLU A 205 -18.82 -7.81 -44.33
CA GLU A 205 -17.71 -8.24 -45.16
C GLU A 205 -16.37 -8.01 -44.44
N GLY A 206 -15.67 -9.12 -44.15
CA GLY A 206 -14.36 -9.07 -43.51
C GLY A 206 -14.36 -8.77 -42.01
N TYR A 207 -15.53 -8.80 -41.34
CA TYR A 207 -15.59 -8.61 -39.89
C TYR A 207 -14.76 -9.65 -39.13
N LYS A 208 -13.88 -9.16 -38.26
CA LYS A 208 -13.08 -9.97 -37.33
C LYS A 208 -13.14 -9.33 -35.96
N HIS A 209 -13.23 -10.16 -34.92
CA HIS A 209 -13.14 -9.65 -33.57
C HIS A 209 -11.74 -9.07 -33.31
N THR A 210 -11.65 -7.82 -32.87
CA THR A 210 -10.36 -7.18 -32.61
C THR A 210 -9.62 -7.78 -31.41
N GLU A 211 -10.35 -8.36 -30.45
CA GLU A 211 -9.78 -8.75 -29.15
C GLU A 211 -9.97 -10.23 -28.79
N LEU A 212 -10.80 -10.98 -29.52
CA LEU A 212 -10.85 -12.43 -29.36
C LEU A 212 -9.59 -13.06 -29.99
N PRO A 213 -9.17 -14.24 -29.50
CA PRO A 213 -8.04 -14.98 -30.08
C PRO A 213 -8.23 -15.18 -31.59
N ASN A 214 -7.20 -14.82 -32.37
CA ASN A 214 -7.16 -14.94 -33.84
C ASN A 214 -8.32 -14.22 -34.57
N GLY A 215 -9.04 -13.33 -33.89
CA GLY A 215 -10.22 -12.63 -34.41
C GLY A 215 -11.39 -13.53 -34.79
N LYS A 216 -11.40 -14.77 -34.30
CA LYS A 216 -12.44 -15.77 -34.59
C LYS A 216 -13.54 -15.75 -33.51
N ASN A 217 -14.73 -16.20 -33.91
CA ASN A 217 -15.84 -16.47 -33.00
C ASN A 217 -15.47 -17.62 -32.05
N LEU A 218 -16.07 -17.60 -30.86
CA LEU A 218 -16.04 -18.75 -29.97
C LEU A 218 -17.02 -19.83 -30.47
N HIS A 219 -16.79 -21.08 -30.08
CA HIS A 219 -17.61 -22.23 -30.45
C HIS A 219 -17.78 -23.17 -29.25
N GLY A 220 -18.83 -24.00 -29.32
CA GLY A 220 -19.19 -24.99 -28.30
C GLY A 220 -20.41 -24.56 -27.49
N GLU A 221 -21.54 -25.23 -27.73
CA GLU A 221 -22.82 -24.97 -27.06
C GLU A 221 -22.76 -25.08 -25.52
N PRO A 222 -22.03 -26.06 -24.93
CA PRO A 222 -21.89 -26.13 -23.48
C PRO A 222 -21.20 -24.88 -22.88
N LEU A 223 -20.20 -24.32 -23.58
CA LEU A 223 -19.51 -23.10 -23.14
C LEU A 223 -20.43 -21.88 -23.25
N LYS A 224 -21.16 -21.78 -24.36
CA LYS A 224 -22.14 -20.71 -24.59
C LYS A 224 -23.16 -20.67 -23.46
N ASN A 225 -23.76 -21.81 -23.13
CA ASN A 225 -24.75 -21.92 -22.05
C ASN A 225 -24.17 -21.58 -20.68
N ALA A 226 -22.96 -22.06 -20.37
CA ALA A 226 -22.29 -21.71 -19.12
C ALA A 226 -22.04 -20.19 -18.97
N LEU A 227 -21.62 -19.54 -20.05
CA LEU A 227 -21.41 -18.08 -20.07
C LEU A 227 -22.73 -17.32 -19.99
N THR A 228 -23.74 -17.72 -20.75
CA THR A 228 -25.08 -17.12 -20.70
C THR A 228 -25.65 -17.17 -19.29
N ASN A 229 -25.52 -18.30 -18.59
CA ASN A 229 -25.97 -18.44 -17.20
C ASN A 229 -25.25 -17.47 -16.25
N ILE A 230 -23.95 -17.23 -16.44
CA ILE A 230 -23.23 -16.25 -15.63
C ILE A 230 -23.74 -14.83 -15.91
N PHE A 231 -23.88 -14.46 -17.19
CA PHE A 231 -24.26 -13.12 -17.61
C PHE A 231 -25.73 -12.77 -17.31
N SER A 232 -26.64 -13.75 -17.37
CA SER A 232 -28.07 -13.54 -17.11
C SER A 232 -28.32 -13.06 -15.67
N GLU A 233 -27.53 -13.51 -14.70
CA GLU A 233 -27.59 -13.01 -13.32
C GLU A 233 -27.29 -11.50 -13.21
N TYR A 234 -26.43 -10.97 -14.09
CA TYR A 234 -26.13 -9.54 -14.16
C TYR A 234 -27.13 -8.75 -15.03
N ALA A 235 -28.01 -9.43 -15.75
CA ALA A 235 -29.03 -8.85 -16.62
C ALA A 235 -30.45 -8.93 -16.02
N THR A 236 -30.58 -9.29 -14.74
CA THR A 236 -31.88 -9.23 -14.04
C THR A 236 -32.33 -7.79 -13.82
N ASP A 237 -33.64 -7.54 -13.78
CA ASP A 237 -34.19 -6.18 -13.59
C ASP A 237 -33.68 -5.52 -12.30
N THR A 238 -33.53 -6.32 -11.24
CA THR A 238 -32.97 -5.87 -9.97
C THR A 238 -31.52 -5.43 -10.10
N VAL A 239 -30.67 -6.19 -10.80
CA VAL A 239 -29.24 -5.85 -10.93
C VAL A 239 -29.04 -4.66 -11.87
N VAL A 240 -29.72 -4.62 -13.02
CA VAL A 240 -29.55 -3.51 -13.96
C VAL A 240 -30.07 -2.19 -13.40
N LYS A 241 -31.14 -2.19 -12.60
CA LYS A 241 -31.60 -0.98 -11.87
C LYS A 241 -30.51 -0.46 -10.93
N LYS A 242 -29.86 -1.34 -10.16
CA LYS A 242 -28.78 -0.96 -9.24
C LYS A 242 -27.48 -0.56 -9.93
N LEU A 243 -27.22 -1.08 -11.13
CA LEU A 243 -25.98 -0.88 -11.88
C LEU A 243 -26.05 0.30 -12.86
N SER A 244 -27.24 0.60 -13.40
CA SER A 244 -27.47 1.68 -14.36
C SER A 244 -27.04 3.08 -13.90
N PRO A 245 -27.05 3.45 -12.59
CA PRO A 245 -26.50 4.74 -12.15
C PRO A 245 -24.99 4.88 -12.40
N CYS A 246 -24.30 3.80 -12.76
CA CYS A 246 -22.88 3.77 -13.12
C CYS A 246 -21.97 4.33 -12.00
N ALA A 247 -22.34 4.09 -10.75
CA ALA A 247 -21.62 4.62 -9.59
C ALA A 247 -20.45 3.72 -9.14
N ASN A 248 -19.53 4.28 -8.35
CA ASN A 248 -18.41 3.56 -7.72
C ASN A 248 -17.86 4.27 -6.48
N SER A 249 -17.19 3.50 -5.62
CA SER A 249 -16.52 3.86 -4.36
C SER A 249 -15.03 4.15 -4.55
N GLN A 250 -14.52 4.29 -5.79
CA GLN A 250 -13.10 4.55 -6.07
C GLN A 250 -12.55 5.80 -5.34
N ARG A 251 -13.43 6.74 -5.01
CA ARG A 251 -13.12 7.93 -4.20
C ARG A 251 -12.77 7.60 -2.75
N ASN A 252 -13.38 6.58 -2.17
CA ASN A 252 -13.03 6.07 -0.85
C ASN A 252 -11.63 5.45 -0.89
N GLU A 253 -11.33 4.65 -1.91
CA GLU A 253 -9.97 4.13 -2.11
C GLU A 253 -8.92 5.25 -2.26
N SER A 254 -9.27 6.33 -2.95
CA SER A 254 -8.42 7.53 -3.02
C SER A 254 -8.22 8.20 -1.66
N LEU A 255 -9.27 8.27 -0.83
CA LEU A 255 -9.19 8.79 0.53
C LEU A 255 -8.32 7.88 1.41
N ASN A 256 -8.54 6.57 1.39
CA ASN A 256 -7.77 5.57 2.13
C ASN A 256 -6.28 5.67 1.80
N ASN A 257 -5.93 5.90 0.52
CA ASN A 257 -4.55 6.16 0.11
C ASN A 257 -3.99 7.47 0.68
N THR A 258 -4.81 8.53 0.75
CA THR A 258 -4.42 9.82 1.36
C THR A 258 -4.18 9.65 2.85
N ILE A 259 -5.13 9.02 3.56
CA ILE A 259 -5.01 8.69 4.98
C ILE A 259 -3.76 7.83 5.23
N ALA A 260 -3.46 6.86 4.38
CA ALA A 260 -2.29 6.00 4.53
C ALA A 260 -0.94 6.76 4.43
N THR A 261 -0.92 7.97 3.86
CA THR A 261 0.29 8.83 3.89
C THR A 261 0.53 9.43 5.27
N LYS A 262 -0.52 9.65 6.06
CA LYS A 262 -0.49 10.23 7.42
C LYS A 262 -0.53 9.15 8.50
N ASN A 263 -1.23 8.05 8.23
CA ASN A 263 -1.41 6.88 9.09
C ASN A 263 -0.89 5.62 8.38
N PRO A 264 0.43 5.47 8.21
CA PRO A 264 1.01 4.35 7.47
C PRO A 264 0.77 3.02 8.18
N LYS A 265 0.27 2.02 7.42
CA LYS A 265 0.01 0.66 7.91
C LYS A 265 1.24 -0.10 8.46
N THR A 266 2.44 0.46 8.28
CA THR A 266 3.70 -0.09 8.81
C THR A 266 3.95 0.28 10.27
N ARG A 267 3.21 1.26 10.80
CA ARG A 267 3.27 1.68 12.21
C ARG A 267 1.89 1.59 12.82
N TYR A 268 1.83 1.26 14.10
CA TYR A 268 0.56 1.17 14.82
C TYR A 268 0.34 2.40 15.69
N TYR A 269 -0.52 3.30 15.20
CA TYR A 269 -0.98 4.47 15.95
C TYR A 269 -2.32 4.24 16.67
N GLY A 270 -2.96 3.09 16.41
CA GLY A 270 -4.25 2.74 17.00
C GLY A 270 -4.23 2.68 18.52
N GLY A 271 -5.39 2.94 19.12
CA GLY A 271 -5.58 2.97 20.58
C GLY A 271 -5.03 4.20 21.28
N SER A 272 -4.82 5.29 20.54
CA SER A 272 -4.52 6.63 21.04
C SER A 272 -5.11 7.68 20.10
N ALA A 273 -5.29 8.91 20.59
CA ALA A 273 -5.78 10.05 19.81
C ALA A 273 -4.92 10.37 18.57
N SER A 274 -3.66 9.90 18.53
CA SER A 274 -2.78 10.06 17.35
C SER A 274 -3.38 9.46 16.09
N ASN A 275 -4.09 8.33 16.21
CA ASN A 275 -4.77 7.71 15.07
C ASN A 275 -5.87 8.62 14.52
N ASP A 276 -6.65 9.22 15.40
CA ASP A 276 -7.81 10.04 15.05
C ASP A 276 -7.36 11.34 14.40
N PHE A 277 -6.32 11.98 14.95
CA PHE A 277 -5.68 13.16 14.36
C PHE A 277 -5.14 12.89 12.94
N ARG A 278 -4.49 11.74 12.73
CA ARG A 278 -3.93 11.37 11.42
C ARG A 278 -5.02 11.09 10.38
N VAL A 279 -6.13 10.48 10.78
CA VAL A 279 -7.29 10.28 9.89
C VAL A 279 -7.98 11.62 9.59
N ALA A 280 -8.20 12.46 10.60
CA ALA A 280 -8.75 13.80 10.43
C ALA A 280 -7.91 14.64 9.46
N CYS A 281 -6.57 14.60 9.55
CA CYS A 281 -5.67 15.22 8.59
C CYS A 281 -5.87 14.71 7.15
N GLY A 282 -6.03 13.40 6.96
CA GLY A 282 -6.30 12.82 5.64
C GLY A 282 -7.65 13.26 5.06
N VAL A 283 -8.68 13.33 5.90
CA VAL A 283 -10.02 13.83 5.55
C VAL A 283 -9.98 15.32 5.20
N ALA A 284 -9.34 16.14 6.04
CA ALA A 284 -9.19 17.57 5.83
C ALA A 284 -8.43 17.85 4.52
N GLN A 285 -7.30 17.17 4.30
CA GLN A 285 -6.54 17.27 3.05
C GLN A 285 -7.38 16.88 1.83
N ARG A 286 -8.25 15.87 1.96
CA ARG A 286 -9.13 15.45 0.87
C ARG A 286 -10.17 16.52 0.51
N ASN A 287 -10.69 17.25 1.49
CA ASN A 287 -11.77 18.22 1.31
C ASN A 287 -11.28 19.63 0.96
N LEU A 288 -10.12 20.02 1.50
CA LEU A 288 -9.58 21.38 1.43
C LEU A 288 -8.29 21.48 0.60
N GLY A 289 -7.67 20.38 0.20
CA GLY A 289 -6.33 20.40 -0.42
C GLY A 289 -5.24 20.52 0.65
N TYR A 290 -4.03 20.91 0.26
CA TYR A 290 -2.92 21.10 1.19
C TYR A 290 -3.13 22.31 2.11
N GLY A 291 -3.93 23.29 1.71
CA GLY A 291 -4.36 24.43 2.54
C GLY A 291 -5.13 24.10 3.82
N TYR A 292 -5.42 22.81 4.07
CA TYR A 292 -6.05 22.37 5.32
C TYR A 292 -5.21 22.69 6.58
N VAL A 293 -3.89 22.84 6.44
CA VAL A 293 -3.01 23.17 7.57
C VAL A 293 -3.20 24.62 7.95
N SER A 294 -3.14 25.56 7.00
CA SER A 294 -3.48 26.97 7.24
C SER A 294 -4.87 27.15 7.86
N ALA A 295 -5.89 26.47 7.34
CA ALA A 295 -7.24 26.53 7.91
C ALA A 295 -7.29 26.03 9.38
N ALA A 296 -6.52 25.00 9.72
CA ALA A 296 -6.43 24.52 11.09
C ALA A 296 -5.67 25.49 12.02
N LEU A 297 -4.62 26.15 11.52
CA LEU A 297 -3.87 27.16 12.27
C LEU A 297 -4.73 28.39 12.57
N GLU A 298 -5.50 28.87 11.59
CA GLU A 298 -6.40 30.01 11.75
C GLU A 298 -7.46 29.76 12.83
N ILE A 299 -8.04 28.55 12.88
CA ILE A 299 -8.98 28.14 13.94
C ILE A 299 -8.32 28.16 15.32
N LEU A 300 -7.03 27.86 15.40
CA LEU A 300 -6.23 27.94 16.61
C LEU A 300 -5.74 29.36 16.92
N ASN A 301 -6.17 30.37 16.15
CA ASN A 301 -5.70 31.75 16.21
C ASN A 301 -4.17 31.88 15.98
N ILE A 302 -3.62 31.04 15.12
CA ILE A 302 -2.22 31.08 14.69
C ILE A 302 -2.20 31.55 13.23
N GLU A 303 -1.48 32.65 12.97
CA GLU A 303 -1.31 33.14 11.60
C GLU A 303 -0.39 32.18 10.80
N PRO A 304 -0.85 31.65 9.64
CA PRO A 304 -0.01 30.81 8.79
C PRO A 304 1.18 31.59 8.22
N GLY A 305 2.40 31.17 8.54
CA GLY A 305 3.60 31.81 8.01
C GLY A 305 3.81 31.57 6.51
N TYR A 306 4.60 32.44 5.86
CA TYR A 306 4.93 32.40 4.43
C TYR A 306 5.36 31.01 3.91
N PHE A 307 6.21 30.30 4.66
CA PHE A 307 6.67 28.96 4.24
C PHE A 307 5.56 27.92 4.25
N CYS A 308 4.56 28.06 5.14
CA CYS A 308 3.39 27.18 5.20
C CYS A 308 2.56 27.37 3.93
N THR A 309 2.10 28.60 3.69
CA THR A 309 1.24 28.93 2.54
C THR A 309 1.94 28.66 1.21
N SER A 310 3.23 28.99 1.09
CA SER A 310 4.02 28.69 -0.11
C SER A 310 4.12 27.18 -0.38
N HIS A 311 4.33 26.36 0.65
CA HIS A 311 4.37 24.90 0.49
C HIS A 311 3.01 24.32 0.07
N GLU A 312 1.93 24.80 0.67
CA GLU A 312 0.56 24.40 0.35
C GLU A 312 0.24 24.65 -1.12
N ASP A 313 0.48 25.87 -1.60
CA ASP A 313 0.29 26.27 -2.99
C ASP A 313 1.08 25.38 -3.96
N LEU A 314 2.34 25.08 -3.61
CA LEU A 314 3.22 24.25 -4.44
C LEU A 314 2.69 22.81 -4.54
N MET A 315 2.22 22.25 -3.43
CA MET A 315 1.66 20.90 -3.40
C MET A 315 0.31 20.81 -4.10
N ASP A 316 -0.58 21.79 -3.93
CA ASP A 316 -1.87 21.83 -4.61
C ASP A 316 -1.69 22.02 -6.13
N LYS A 317 -0.76 22.87 -6.58
CA LYS A 317 -0.36 22.99 -7.99
C LYS A 317 0.15 21.65 -8.54
N LYS A 318 0.98 20.93 -7.78
CA LYS A 318 1.49 19.60 -8.17
C LYS A 318 0.35 18.59 -8.30
N VAL A 319 -0.56 18.53 -7.34
CA VAL A 319 -1.72 17.62 -7.37
C VAL A 319 -2.61 17.93 -8.57
N LEU A 320 -2.89 19.20 -8.85
CA LEU A 320 -3.71 19.63 -9.98
C LEU A 320 -3.06 19.27 -11.32
N SER A 321 -1.76 19.54 -11.48
CA SER A 321 -0.98 19.17 -12.66
C SER A 321 -1.00 17.66 -12.89
N ASP A 322 -0.79 16.88 -11.83
CA ASP A 322 -0.87 15.41 -11.88
C ASP A 322 -2.24 14.90 -12.29
N LYS A 323 -3.30 15.50 -11.73
CA LYS A 323 -4.70 15.17 -12.07
C LYS A 323 -4.97 15.44 -13.55
N ASN A 324 -4.58 16.62 -14.05
CA ASN A 324 -4.76 17.01 -15.45
C ASN A 324 -3.99 16.07 -16.39
N ARG A 325 -2.71 15.80 -16.07
CA ARG A 325 -1.86 14.85 -16.82
C ARG A 325 -2.48 13.46 -16.87
N LYS A 326 -2.91 12.92 -15.72
CA LYS A 326 -3.49 11.56 -15.60
C LYS A 326 -4.87 11.44 -16.26
N ALA A 327 -5.59 12.55 -16.42
CA ALA A 327 -6.90 12.58 -17.09
C ALA A 327 -6.80 12.41 -18.61
N THR A 328 -5.67 12.81 -19.22
CA THR A 328 -5.47 12.79 -20.68
C THR A 328 -5.59 11.38 -21.28
N LYS A 329 -6.10 11.31 -22.53
CA LYS A 329 -6.19 10.05 -23.28
C LYS A 329 -4.80 9.44 -23.49
N ASN A 330 -3.81 10.25 -23.87
CA ASN A 330 -2.43 9.80 -24.11
C ASN A 330 -1.82 9.13 -22.88
N PHE A 331 -1.99 9.72 -21.69
CA PHE A 331 -1.51 9.10 -20.45
C PHE A 331 -2.20 7.76 -20.19
N LYS A 332 -3.54 7.69 -20.34
CA LYS A 332 -4.30 6.45 -20.12
C LYS A 332 -3.90 5.34 -21.10
N TYR A 333 -3.71 5.67 -22.39
CA TYR A 333 -3.22 4.75 -23.41
C TYR A 333 -1.81 4.25 -23.10
N ARG A 334 -0.86 5.16 -22.83
CA ARG A 334 0.51 4.81 -22.49
C ARG A 334 0.58 3.94 -21.23
N ARG A 335 -0.20 4.27 -20.20
CA ARG A 335 -0.30 3.45 -18.98
C ARG A 335 -0.78 2.03 -19.27
N ASN A 336 -1.81 1.88 -20.11
CA ASN A 336 -2.32 0.56 -20.50
C ASN A 336 -1.28 -0.22 -21.34
N GLN A 337 -0.60 0.45 -22.27
CA GLN A 337 0.48 -0.14 -23.07
C GLN A 337 1.62 -0.67 -22.17
N LEU A 338 2.13 0.17 -21.26
CA LEU A 338 3.19 -0.20 -20.32
C LEU A 338 2.76 -1.34 -19.40
N ARG A 339 1.50 -1.34 -18.94
CA ARG A 339 0.94 -2.45 -18.15
C ARG A 339 0.94 -3.76 -18.94
N GLY A 340 0.53 -3.71 -20.21
CA GLY A 340 0.55 -4.88 -21.10
C GLY A 340 1.97 -5.41 -21.34
N GLN A 341 2.91 -4.52 -21.64
CA GLN A 341 4.33 -4.86 -21.82
C GLN A 341 4.91 -5.51 -20.56
N LYS A 342 4.72 -4.90 -19.39
CA LYS A 342 5.22 -5.44 -18.11
C LYS A 342 4.59 -6.79 -17.78
N SER A 343 3.28 -6.95 -18.00
CA SER A 343 2.60 -8.22 -17.77
C SER A 343 3.15 -9.31 -18.70
N SER A 344 3.36 -9.00 -19.98
CA SER A 344 3.89 -9.97 -20.94
C SER A 344 5.34 -10.34 -20.63
N GLN A 345 6.18 -9.36 -20.26
CA GLN A 345 7.56 -9.60 -19.85
C GLN A 345 7.61 -10.48 -18.60
N ASN A 346 6.77 -10.21 -17.60
CA ASN A 346 6.68 -11.04 -16.40
C ASN A 346 6.24 -12.47 -16.74
N SER A 347 5.19 -12.66 -17.55
CA SER A 347 4.75 -14.01 -17.93
C SER A 347 5.81 -14.77 -18.73
N GLN A 348 6.59 -14.10 -19.58
CA GLN A 348 7.73 -14.73 -20.29
C GLN A 348 8.85 -15.13 -19.32
N LYS A 349 9.15 -14.28 -18.33
CA LYS A 349 10.14 -14.58 -17.30
C LYS A 349 9.68 -15.75 -16.43
N GLU A 350 8.46 -15.72 -15.91
CA GLU A 350 7.86 -16.81 -15.12
C GLU A 350 7.84 -18.13 -15.92
N ALA A 351 7.54 -18.09 -17.22
CA ALA A 351 7.59 -19.28 -18.06
C ALA A 351 9.00 -19.83 -18.27
N LYS A 352 10.02 -18.95 -18.38
CA LYS A 352 11.44 -19.34 -18.47
C LYS A 352 11.99 -19.85 -17.15
N GLU A 353 11.58 -19.24 -16.04
CA GLU A 353 12.00 -19.56 -14.68
C GLU A 353 11.38 -20.87 -14.18
N GLY A 354 10.22 -21.26 -14.73
CA GLY A 354 9.45 -22.39 -14.24
C GLY A 354 8.84 -22.10 -12.87
N LYS A 355 8.43 -23.15 -12.15
CA LYS A 355 7.85 -23.00 -10.81
C LYS A 355 8.93 -22.65 -9.79
N THR A 356 9.10 -21.36 -9.50
CA THR A 356 10.09 -20.86 -8.53
C THR A 356 9.52 -20.65 -7.12
N TYR A 357 8.20 -20.46 -6.99
CA TYR A 357 7.52 -20.28 -5.70
C TYR A 357 6.13 -20.90 -5.73
N GLU A 358 5.93 -21.99 -4.97
CA GLU A 358 4.64 -22.63 -4.74
C GLU A 358 4.53 -23.01 -3.26
N THR A 359 3.32 -22.98 -2.70
CA THR A 359 3.09 -23.47 -1.34
C THR A 359 3.53 -24.93 -1.25
N ALA A 360 4.27 -25.30 -0.19
CA ALA A 360 4.78 -26.66 0.03
C ALA A 360 5.79 -27.19 -1.00
N VAL A 361 6.33 -26.37 -1.91
CA VAL A 361 7.31 -26.86 -2.91
C VAL A 361 8.55 -27.50 -2.28
N ALA A 362 8.96 -27.02 -1.10
CA ALA A 362 10.08 -27.56 -0.33
C ALA A 362 9.76 -28.89 0.40
N LEU A 363 8.49 -29.25 0.57
CA LEU A 363 8.11 -30.48 1.29
C LEU A 363 8.35 -31.74 0.45
N ASN A 364 8.36 -31.63 -0.89
CA ASN A 364 8.59 -32.73 -1.82
C ASN A 364 9.88 -32.55 -2.63
N LEU A 365 10.78 -31.68 -2.19
CA LEU A 365 12.06 -31.42 -2.84
C LEU A 365 13.04 -32.53 -2.47
N ASP A 366 13.22 -33.49 -3.38
CA ASP A 366 14.26 -34.51 -3.23
C ASP A 366 15.63 -33.88 -3.51
N THR A 367 16.38 -33.63 -2.45
CA THR A 367 17.74 -33.07 -2.52
C THR A 367 18.77 -34.03 -3.12
N SER A 368 18.41 -35.30 -3.37
CA SER A 368 19.35 -36.29 -3.93
C SER A 368 19.61 -36.16 -5.44
N VAL A 369 18.81 -35.35 -6.17
CA VAL A 369 18.88 -35.28 -7.64
C VAL A 369 19.54 -34.02 -8.19
N ASN A 370 19.93 -33.06 -7.34
CA ASN A 370 20.64 -31.86 -7.82
C ASN A 370 22.15 -32.00 -7.63
N GLN A 371 22.84 -32.51 -8.66
CA GLN A 371 24.22 -32.11 -8.87
C GLN A 371 24.25 -30.60 -9.14
N PRO A 372 24.98 -29.80 -8.35
CA PRO A 372 25.10 -28.38 -8.61
C PRO A 372 25.89 -28.18 -9.91
N SER A 373 25.23 -27.59 -10.92
CA SER A 373 25.95 -26.96 -12.01
C SER A 373 26.93 -25.93 -11.42
N PRO A 374 28.21 -25.90 -11.85
CA PRO A 374 29.19 -24.99 -11.29
C PRO A 374 28.84 -23.55 -11.68
N ARG A 375 28.22 -22.81 -10.77
CA ARG A 375 28.31 -21.35 -10.77
C ARG A 375 29.56 -20.99 -9.99
N THR A 376 30.56 -20.55 -10.72
CA THR A 376 31.80 -19.91 -10.25
C THR A 376 31.51 -18.86 -9.18
N HIS A 377 31.61 -19.20 -7.89
CA HIS A 377 31.65 -18.23 -6.78
C HIS A 377 32.39 -18.81 -5.55
N THR A 378 33.64 -19.24 -5.77
CA THR A 378 34.63 -19.62 -4.75
C THR A 378 35.59 -18.48 -4.46
N HIS A 379 35.20 -17.44 -3.69
CA HIS A 379 36.24 -16.48 -3.25
C HIS A 379 36.13 -15.80 -1.87
N ILE A 380 34.99 -15.65 -1.19
CA ILE A 380 34.99 -14.93 0.10
C ILE A 380 35.54 -15.76 1.27
N GLU A 381 35.16 -17.04 1.39
CA GLU A 381 35.59 -17.87 2.52
C GLU A 381 37.11 -18.12 2.49
N HIS A 382 37.66 -18.42 1.31
CA HIS A 382 39.10 -18.54 1.10
C HIS A 382 39.89 -17.24 1.30
N LEU A 383 39.28 -16.06 1.06
CA LEU A 383 39.94 -14.76 1.29
C LEU A 383 40.09 -14.40 2.77
N LEU A 384 39.25 -14.97 3.64
CA LEU A 384 39.26 -14.69 5.09
C LEU A 384 40.03 -15.75 5.89
N GLU A 385 40.37 -16.88 5.26
CA GLU A 385 41.30 -17.87 5.83
C GLU A 385 42.70 -17.24 5.95
N ASN A 386 43.36 -17.44 7.11
CA ASN A 386 44.72 -17.01 7.43
C ASN A 386 44.94 -15.52 7.79
N ILE A 387 43.92 -14.77 8.25
CA ILE A 387 44.15 -13.44 8.86
C ILE A 387 44.43 -13.62 10.36
N SER A 388 45.61 -13.23 10.82
CA SER A 388 45.97 -13.27 12.25
C SER A 388 45.32 -12.12 13.05
N ASP A 389 45.15 -12.31 14.36
CA ASP A 389 44.61 -11.26 15.25
C ASP A 389 45.46 -9.98 15.25
N ASN A 390 46.78 -10.12 15.07
CA ASN A 390 47.71 -9.00 14.94
C ASN A 390 47.49 -8.22 13.63
N GLU A 391 47.23 -8.92 12.52
CA GLU A 391 46.89 -8.27 11.25
C GLU A 391 45.56 -7.54 11.33
N LEU A 392 44.55 -8.12 11.98
CA LEU A 392 43.27 -7.46 12.20
C LEU A 392 43.44 -6.19 13.05
N HIS A 393 44.25 -6.24 14.11
CA HIS A 393 44.55 -5.09 14.96
C HIS A 393 45.16 -3.92 14.17
N GLU A 394 46.09 -4.19 13.25
CA GLU A 394 46.64 -3.14 12.37
C GLU A 394 45.58 -2.54 11.43
N TYR A 395 44.61 -3.34 10.96
CA TYR A 395 43.55 -2.82 10.09
C TYR A 395 42.59 -1.90 10.85
N GLU A 396 42.33 -2.21 12.12
CA GLU A 396 41.44 -1.41 12.96
C GLU A 396 42.02 -0.04 13.32
N LYS A 397 43.34 0.16 13.26
CA LYS A 397 43.97 1.49 13.48
C LYS A 397 43.56 2.54 12.43
N LEU A 398 43.11 2.10 11.24
CA LEU A 398 42.71 2.99 10.14
C LEU A 398 41.24 3.39 10.18
N VAL A 399 40.49 2.91 11.18
CA VAL A 399 39.09 3.25 11.39
C VAL A 399 38.88 3.68 12.84
N PRO A 400 37.81 4.43 13.15
CA PRO A 400 37.53 4.79 14.53
C PRO A 400 37.46 3.56 15.44
N SER A 401 37.85 3.73 16.71
CA SER A 401 37.67 2.69 17.72
C SER A 401 36.22 2.24 17.76
N TYR A 402 36.00 0.94 17.95
CA TYR A 402 34.66 0.41 18.05
C TYR A 402 34.03 0.89 19.36
N TYR A 403 32.94 1.65 19.24
CA TYR A 403 32.13 2.05 20.39
C TYR A 403 30.89 1.17 20.44
N ALA A 404 30.87 0.18 21.33
CA ALA A 404 29.63 -0.53 21.63
C ALA A 404 28.66 0.48 22.24
N GLN A 405 27.46 0.63 21.65
CA GLN A 405 26.40 1.39 22.29
C GLN A 405 26.16 0.76 23.68
N PRO A 406 26.37 1.50 24.78
CA PRO A 406 26.23 0.92 26.10
C PRO A 406 24.79 0.44 26.30
N ASP A 407 24.62 -0.71 26.94
CA ASP A 407 23.30 -1.12 27.40
C ASP A 407 22.74 -0.01 28.27
N LEU A 408 21.52 0.46 27.94
CA LEU A 408 20.89 1.53 28.71
C LEU A 408 20.78 1.08 30.17
N PRO A 409 21.43 1.78 31.12
CA PRO A 409 21.28 1.44 32.52
C PRO A 409 19.81 1.61 32.90
N LYS A 410 19.24 0.58 33.56
CA LYS A 410 17.94 0.73 34.21
C LYS A 410 18.10 1.70 35.37
N LEU A 411 17.72 2.95 35.16
CA LEU A 411 17.68 3.96 36.22
C LEU A 411 16.57 3.62 37.21
N THR A 412 16.91 3.48 38.48
CA THR A 412 15.97 3.41 39.60
C THR A 412 15.96 4.76 40.32
N TYR A 413 14.78 5.37 40.45
CA TYR A 413 14.60 6.67 41.08
C TYR A 413 14.49 6.54 42.60
N ASP A 414 15.17 7.42 43.35
CA ASP A 414 15.01 7.52 44.80
C ASP A 414 13.74 8.33 45.12
N PRO A 415 12.72 7.73 45.77
CA PRO A 415 11.49 8.43 46.12
C PRO A 415 11.68 9.59 47.12
N LYS A 416 12.86 9.75 47.73
CA LYS A 416 13.19 10.87 48.63
C LYS A 416 13.86 12.05 47.93
N GLN A 417 14.25 11.92 46.66
CA GLN A 417 14.85 13.01 45.88
C GLN A 417 13.82 13.69 44.96
N THR A 418 13.91 15.01 44.87
CA THR A 418 13.14 15.80 43.90
C THR A 418 13.93 15.86 42.60
N TYR A 419 13.42 15.23 41.54
CA TYR A 419 14.04 15.26 40.22
C TYR A 419 13.38 16.33 39.35
N THR A 420 14.20 17.10 38.66
CA THR A 420 13.73 17.98 37.59
C THR A 420 13.80 17.22 36.27
N PHE A 421 12.64 16.96 35.67
CA PHE A 421 12.55 16.21 34.42
C PHE A 421 12.57 17.17 33.24
N VAL A 422 13.59 17.07 32.40
CA VAL A 422 13.61 17.73 31.10
C VAL A 422 13.15 16.72 30.05
N VAL A 423 11.95 16.93 29.51
CA VAL A 423 11.33 16.05 28.52
C VAL A 423 11.61 16.59 27.14
N PHE A 424 12.25 15.78 26.29
CA PHE A 424 12.46 16.11 24.89
C PHE A 424 11.32 15.52 24.06
N ASP A 425 10.67 16.35 23.24
CA ASP A 425 9.85 15.85 22.14
C ASP A 425 10.78 15.42 21.01
N THR A 426 10.66 14.16 20.57
CA THR A 426 11.39 13.61 19.43
C THR A 426 10.52 13.51 18.18
N GLU A 427 9.24 13.89 18.27
CA GLU A 427 8.24 13.76 17.21
C GLU A 427 7.90 15.08 16.52
N THR A 428 8.86 15.97 16.26
CA THR A 428 8.65 17.04 15.27
C THR A 428 9.91 17.38 14.49
N THR A 429 10.04 16.83 13.27
CA THR A 429 9.95 17.59 12.02
C THR A 429 9.77 16.65 10.81
N CYS A 430 8.74 16.94 9.98
CA CYS A 430 8.35 16.33 8.71
C CYS A 430 7.69 14.92 8.72
N THR A 431 6.46 14.86 8.18
CA THR A 431 5.65 13.63 7.95
C THR A 431 6.17 12.74 6.80
N GLY A 432 7.34 13.04 6.25
CA GLY A 432 7.96 12.29 5.16
C GLY A 432 8.88 11.19 5.66
N LYS A 433 9.02 10.11 4.88
CA LYS A 433 9.99 9.03 5.15
C LYS A 433 11.47 9.47 5.10
N ASN A 434 11.72 10.69 4.59
CA ASN A 434 13.05 11.27 4.34
C ASN A 434 13.34 12.49 5.22
N ALA A 435 12.69 12.61 6.39
CA ALA A 435 12.96 13.71 7.30
C ALA A 435 14.35 13.54 7.93
N GLU A 436 15.29 14.42 7.56
CA GLU A 436 16.68 14.41 8.05
C GLU A 436 16.97 15.48 9.11
N LEU A 437 15.99 16.33 9.43
CA LEU A 437 16.08 17.32 10.50
C LEU A 437 15.52 16.76 11.80
N CYS A 438 16.34 16.76 12.85
CA CYS A 438 15.89 16.50 14.22
C CYS A 438 16.03 17.79 15.02
N GLN A 439 14.92 18.39 15.46
CA GLN A 439 14.97 19.50 16.41
C GLN A 439 15.03 18.94 17.82
N LEU A 440 16.10 19.23 18.56
CA LEU A 440 16.10 19.05 20.00
C LEU A 440 15.60 20.35 20.63
N SER A 441 14.41 20.30 21.20
CA SER A 441 13.89 21.39 22.00
C SER A 441 13.50 20.93 23.39
N ALA A 442 13.72 21.80 24.37
CA ALA A 442 13.36 21.61 25.76
C ALA A 442 13.04 22.97 26.37
N ILE A 443 12.04 23.02 27.24
CA ILE A 443 11.67 24.21 28.00
C ILE A 443 11.62 23.83 29.48
N HIS A 444 12.29 24.61 30.31
CA HIS A 444 12.22 24.49 31.77
C HIS A 444 12.13 25.89 32.38
N GLU A 445 11.03 26.18 33.06
CA GLU A 445 10.70 27.52 33.58
C GLU A 445 10.82 28.59 32.48
N ASN A 446 11.68 29.60 32.67
CA ASN A 446 11.92 30.69 31.69
C ASN A 446 13.07 30.39 30.72
N GLN A 447 13.62 29.16 30.73
CA GLN A 447 14.73 28.79 29.85
C GLN A 447 14.22 27.91 28.70
N VAL A 448 14.58 28.31 27.48
CA VAL A 448 14.27 27.59 26.25
C VAL A 448 15.57 27.13 25.61
N PHE A 449 15.71 25.83 25.40
CA PHE A 449 16.72 25.24 24.54
C PHE A 449 16.05 24.78 23.25
N SER A 450 16.54 25.23 22.10
CA SER A 450 16.01 24.81 20.80
C SER A 450 17.13 24.82 19.78
N LYS A 451 17.55 23.63 19.35
CA LYS A 451 18.65 23.47 18.40
C LYS A 451 18.30 22.45 17.35
N TYR A 452 18.49 22.83 16.10
CA TYR A 452 18.39 21.91 14.98
C TYR A 452 19.67 21.08 14.88
N ILE A 453 19.52 19.76 14.94
CA ILE A 453 20.57 18.80 14.66
C ILE A 453 20.38 18.33 13.23
N LEU A 454 21.38 18.68 12.40
CA LEU A 454 21.63 17.97 11.17
C LEU A 454 22.56 16.80 11.52
N PRO A 455 22.28 15.56 11.08
CA PRO A 455 23.23 14.47 11.24
C PRO A 455 24.50 14.77 10.44
N THR A 456 25.47 15.42 11.08
CA THR A 456 26.79 15.67 10.50
C THR A 456 27.60 14.39 10.54
N GLY A 457 27.61 13.67 9.42
CA GLY A 457 28.55 12.57 9.18
C GLY A 457 27.99 11.19 9.54
N ASN A 458 27.52 10.48 8.50
CA ASN A 458 27.51 9.02 8.31
C ASN A 458 26.32 8.58 7.43
N THR A 459 25.96 9.37 6.42
CA THR A 459 24.94 8.95 5.45
C THR A 459 25.60 8.09 4.37
N PHE A 460 25.27 6.80 4.36
CA PHE A 460 25.50 5.90 3.22
C PHE A 460 24.50 6.13 2.07
N SER A 461 23.58 7.09 2.28
CA SER A 461 22.52 7.53 1.37
C SER A 461 23.08 8.04 0.04
N GLY A 462 22.55 7.54 -1.07
CA GLY A 462 23.02 7.84 -2.43
C GLY A 462 24.39 7.23 -2.76
N ARG A 463 24.93 6.35 -1.91
CA ARG A 463 26.20 5.63 -2.13
C ARG A 463 26.00 4.13 -2.05
N LEU A 464 26.05 3.54 -0.85
CA LEU A 464 25.80 2.11 -0.64
C LEU A 464 24.30 1.78 -0.52
N PHE A 465 23.45 2.78 -0.27
CA PHE A 465 22.02 2.62 -0.07
C PHE A 465 21.27 3.79 -0.72
N ASP A 466 20.16 3.53 -1.43
CA ASP A 466 19.26 4.57 -1.94
C ASP A 466 17.96 4.63 -1.10
N PRO A 467 17.66 5.77 -0.44
CA PRO A 467 16.47 5.92 0.40
C PRO A 467 15.14 5.93 -0.36
N ARG A 468 15.15 6.00 -1.69
CA ARG A 468 13.94 6.13 -2.51
C ARG A 468 13.30 4.77 -2.85
N ASP A 469 14.13 3.75 -3.05
CA ASP A 469 13.68 2.47 -3.61
C ASP A 469 14.48 1.24 -3.12
N ASP A 470 15.37 1.37 -2.13
CA ASP A 470 16.24 0.29 -1.63
C ASP A 470 17.13 -0.34 -2.72
N SER A 471 17.35 0.33 -3.87
CA SER A 471 18.14 -0.23 -4.98
C SER A 471 19.66 -0.19 -4.80
N GLY A 472 20.14 0.23 -3.62
CA GLY A 472 21.57 0.31 -3.32
C GLY A 472 22.20 -1.07 -3.05
N ALA A 473 23.53 -1.11 -2.99
CA ALA A 473 24.29 -2.32 -2.69
C ALA A 473 23.87 -2.98 -1.36
N ILE A 474 23.44 -2.19 -0.37
CA ILE A 474 22.91 -2.67 0.91
C ILE A 474 21.61 -1.96 1.30
N THR A 475 20.83 -2.59 2.18
CA THR A 475 19.56 -2.04 2.69
C THR A 475 19.78 -0.91 3.70
N GLN A 476 18.74 -0.10 3.92
CA GLN A 476 18.76 0.98 4.93
C GLN A 476 19.18 0.47 6.32
N SER A 477 18.62 -0.65 6.76
CA SER A 477 18.92 -1.24 8.07
C SER A 477 20.39 -1.68 8.18
N MET A 478 20.97 -2.17 7.10
CA MET A 478 22.38 -2.55 7.08
C MET A 478 23.29 -1.33 7.11
N ALA A 479 22.97 -0.28 6.35
CA ALA A 479 23.68 1.00 6.41
C ALA A 479 23.63 1.63 7.81
N GLN A 480 22.48 1.57 8.48
CA GLN A 480 22.33 2.01 9.88
C GLN A 480 23.19 1.17 10.83
N LYS A 481 23.25 -0.14 10.64
CA LYS A 481 24.10 -1.03 11.42
C LYS A 481 25.58 -0.74 11.25
N THR A 482 26.03 -0.45 10.02
CA THR A 482 27.41 -0.04 9.73
C THR A 482 27.73 1.32 10.37
N ALA A 483 26.82 2.30 10.28
CA ALA A 483 26.99 3.58 10.96
C ALA A 483 27.06 3.42 12.49
N GLY A 484 26.22 2.53 13.04
CA GLY A 484 26.17 2.21 14.46
C GLY A 484 27.44 1.54 15.00
N SER A 485 28.31 1.00 14.15
CA SER A 485 29.63 0.49 14.54
C SER A 485 30.75 1.53 14.43
N GLY A 486 30.40 2.80 14.23
CA GLY A 486 31.33 3.92 14.07
C GLY A 486 31.95 4.05 12.67
N LEU A 487 31.52 3.23 11.71
CA LEU A 487 32.05 3.23 10.35
C LEU A 487 31.26 4.18 9.45
N SER A 488 31.98 4.98 8.67
CA SER A 488 31.44 5.90 7.67
C SER A 488 31.79 5.40 6.27
N TYR A 489 31.15 5.93 5.23
CA TYR A 489 31.54 5.62 3.86
C TYR A 489 33.00 6.02 3.56
N SER A 490 33.50 7.13 4.13
CA SER A 490 34.90 7.53 3.93
C SER A 490 35.87 6.54 4.58
N HIS A 491 35.55 6.01 5.77
CA HIS A 491 36.35 4.97 6.42
C HIS A 491 36.43 3.70 5.56
N LEU A 492 35.29 3.25 5.01
CA LEU A 492 35.28 2.06 4.12
C LEU A 492 36.03 2.32 2.82
N LYS A 493 35.88 3.51 2.23
CA LYS A 493 36.62 3.92 1.04
C LYS A 493 38.12 3.94 1.29
N GLU A 494 38.56 4.49 2.41
CA GLU A 494 39.98 4.57 2.77
C GLU A 494 40.57 3.18 2.99
N LEU A 495 39.89 2.29 3.70
CA LEU A 495 40.28 0.89 3.86
C LEU A 495 40.44 0.18 2.51
N TYR A 496 39.47 0.36 1.62
CA TYR A 496 39.50 -0.25 0.29
C TYR A 496 40.66 0.29 -0.58
N LEU A 497 40.80 1.61 -0.65
CA LEU A 497 41.82 2.25 -1.50
C LEU A 497 43.22 1.92 -0.99
N LYS A 498 43.49 2.10 0.30
CA LYS A 498 44.82 1.87 0.87
C LYS A 498 45.19 0.39 0.90
N LEU A 499 44.24 -0.49 1.23
CA LEU A 499 44.60 -1.86 1.59
C LEU A 499 43.79 -2.99 0.91
N GLY A 500 42.84 -2.65 0.04
CA GLY A 500 42.14 -3.59 -0.83
C GLY A 500 40.95 -4.33 -0.21
N THR A 501 40.28 -5.12 -1.05
CA THR A 501 39.00 -5.79 -0.74
C THR A 501 39.11 -6.74 0.46
N LYS A 502 40.18 -7.54 0.56
CA LYS A 502 40.37 -8.53 1.63
C LYS A 502 40.23 -7.89 3.02
N ARG A 503 40.85 -6.72 3.22
CA ARG A 503 40.90 -6.06 4.53
C ARG A 503 39.62 -5.28 4.84
N LEU A 504 39.00 -4.66 3.83
CA LEU A 504 37.65 -4.10 3.96
C LEU A 504 36.67 -5.17 4.48
N LEU A 505 36.71 -6.37 3.90
CA LEU A 505 35.84 -7.47 4.32
C LEU A 505 36.16 -7.95 5.74
N ALA A 506 37.44 -8.12 6.07
CA ALA A 506 37.88 -8.52 7.41
C ALA A 506 37.36 -7.57 8.50
N THR A 507 37.50 -6.25 8.32
CA THR A 507 36.99 -5.25 9.28
C THR A 507 35.46 -5.31 9.46
N LEU A 508 34.71 -5.73 8.45
CA LEU A 508 33.25 -5.85 8.53
C LEU A 508 32.80 -7.18 9.17
N SER A 509 33.52 -8.27 8.92
CA SER A 509 33.10 -9.64 9.24
C SER A 509 33.80 -10.29 10.43
N MET A 510 34.92 -9.72 10.90
CA MET A 510 35.63 -10.19 12.08
C MET A 510 35.23 -9.38 13.33
N PRO A 511 35.33 -9.96 14.54
CA PRO A 511 35.13 -9.22 15.78
C PRO A 511 36.20 -8.14 15.96
N PRO A 512 35.83 -6.93 16.42
CA PRO A 512 36.82 -5.89 16.70
C PRO A 512 37.67 -6.29 17.91
N PHE A 513 38.95 -5.91 17.92
CA PHE A 513 39.93 -6.29 18.93
C PHE A 513 39.51 -5.87 20.36
N GLN A 514 38.78 -4.77 20.47
CA GLN A 514 38.30 -4.22 21.74
C GLN A 514 37.03 -4.89 22.29
N ASN A 515 36.45 -5.86 21.58
CA ASN A 515 35.19 -6.50 21.95
C ASN A 515 35.42 -7.94 22.46
N THR A 516 34.97 -8.20 23.70
CA THR A 516 35.04 -9.53 24.33
C THR A 516 33.99 -10.51 23.79
N ALA A 517 33.01 -10.02 23.02
CA ALA A 517 32.04 -10.87 22.33
C ALA A 517 32.55 -11.29 20.95
N TRP A 518 32.44 -12.58 20.62
CA TRP A 518 32.78 -13.20 19.32
C TRP A 518 31.91 -12.73 18.12
N LYS A 519 31.30 -11.55 18.20
CA LYS A 519 30.38 -10.99 17.20
C LYS A 519 31.14 -10.16 16.17
N PRO A 520 30.79 -10.25 14.87
CA PRO A 520 31.39 -9.43 13.84
C PRO A 520 31.09 -7.94 14.07
N ARG A 521 32.01 -7.06 13.66
CA ARG A 521 31.83 -5.61 13.75
C ARG A 521 30.57 -5.11 13.00
N VAL A 522 30.23 -5.73 11.87
CA VAL A 522 29.02 -5.41 11.08
C VAL A 522 28.23 -6.66 10.69
N THR A 523 28.79 -7.57 9.89
CA THR A 523 28.07 -8.76 9.39
C THR A 523 29.00 -9.84 8.85
N ARG A 524 28.58 -11.11 8.97
CA ARG A 524 29.21 -12.26 8.27
C ARG A 524 28.42 -12.73 7.05
N THR A 525 27.32 -12.06 6.71
CA THR A 525 26.47 -12.48 5.59
C THR A 525 27.18 -12.28 4.26
N LYS A 526 27.58 -13.38 3.60
CA LYS A 526 28.30 -13.41 2.32
C LYS A 526 27.70 -12.47 1.27
N ARG A 527 26.39 -12.57 1.00
CA ARG A 527 25.68 -11.72 0.03
C ARG A 527 25.87 -10.22 0.27
N ILE A 528 25.97 -9.79 1.53
CA ILE A 528 26.11 -8.38 1.89
C ILE A 528 27.57 -7.93 1.72
N LEU A 529 28.51 -8.79 2.10
CA LEU A 529 29.94 -8.56 1.90
C LEU A 529 30.30 -8.48 0.42
N ASP A 530 29.77 -9.39 -0.42
CA ASP A 530 29.91 -9.36 -1.88
C ASP A 530 29.39 -8.04 -2.46
N ALA A 531 28.20 -7.61 -2.05
CA ALA A 531 27.60 -6.38 -2.57
C ALA A 531 28.42 -5.13 -2.21
N ILE A 532 28.98 -5.07 -1.00
CA ILE A 532 29.87 -3.98 -0.58
C ILE A 532 31.19 -4.03 -1.36
N ALA A 533 31.80 -5.21 -1.51
CA ALA A 533 33.03 -5.38 -2.28
C ALA A 533 32.86 -4.96 -3.74
N ASN A 534 31.82 -5.45 -4.41
CA ASN A 534 31.51 -5.12 -5.80
C ASN A 534 31.29 -3.61 -5.96
N HIS A 535 30.55 -2.97 -5.05
CA HIS A 535 30.37 -1.52 -5.08
C HIS A 535 31.70 -0.78 -5.12
N PHE A 536 32.65 -1.12 -4.23
CA PHE A 536 33.94 -0.44 -4.19
C PHE A 536 34.84 -0.78 -5.38
N GLN A 537 34.76 -2.00 -5.91
CA GLN A 537 35.47 -2.42 -7.12
C GLN A 537 34.98 -1.68 -8.37
N GLU A 538 33.65 -1.56 -8.53
CA GLU A 538 33.03 -0.83 -9.64
C GLU A 538 33.24 0.68 -9.52
N THR A 539 33.17 1.23 -8.30
CA THR A 539 33.28 2.68 -8.07
C THR A 539 34.74 3.15 -8.10
N PHE A 540 35.68 2.30 -7.69
CA PHE A 540 37.11 2.59 -7.63
C PHE A 540 37.89 1.41 -8.21
N PRO A 541 37.89 1.24 -9.55
CA PRO A 541 38.72 0.24 -10.19
C PRO A 541 40.19 0.57 -9.89
N LYS A 542 40.95 -0.42 -9.44
CA LYS A 542 42.41 -0.30 -9.38
C LYS A 542 42.91 -0.54 -10.80
N GLU A 543 43.67 0.39 -11.36
CA GLU A 543 44.52 0.07 -12.52
C GLU A 543 45.48 -1.03 -12.04
N GLU A 544 45.47 -2.18 -12.72
CA GLU A 544 46.36 -3.31 -12.41
C GLU A 544 47.83 -2.94 -12.58
#